data_AF-A0A844Q7I1-F1
#
_entry.id   AF-A0A844Q7I1-F1
#
_cell.length_a   1.000
_cell.length_b   1.000
_cell.length_c   1.000
_cell.angle_alpha   90.00
_cell.angle_beta   90.00
_cell.angle_gamma   90.00
#
_symmetry.space_group_name_H-M   'P 1'
#
loop_
_entity.id
_entity.type
_entity.pdbx_description
1 polymer ?
#
loop_
_entity_poly.entity_id
_entity_poly.type
_entity_poly.pdbx_seq_one_letter_code
_entity_poly.pdbx_strand_id
1 'polypeptide(L)'
;MDRKRRYERAIEWAGVTTEPTIVDWDGEELSVVWEEESLALSLSGDGTLLQYEDDRPSEGEEVSDDELRLRAERWIVRHAGPIFDQFPAVRMTSHGHRVTYSYEMERSSLAVPHTGCRVTLDRSGRVVHYVYRGVRDVPERIVRLEEDVARRALLRDVVVERTVRDGRWVDHVRFPTYRADCETLTVVEQPYREEEDVRYVAVDWPKTPPRPLETFIDSLQQMTCLRTVPHEQTTVSVYGFPRPPQHAPHTWETYFRDRSEQTVKVARDASGRVQGLFSFVELPPTDKRWSRSARRQTALAFLETVLPPSSRESLCERVVPSRFEDEAFRLEVVDETNGVIDSVTVQVSDVTNRVVSYQGFQWEEATRHRLRTARLPSIESTQHALQEQLKATLAWEWDGESYELVYRAVGQTGRPLIGRDVETGEWLDS
;
A
#
# COMPACT_ATOMS: atom_id res chain seq x y z
N MET A 1 2.45 -38.85 0.12
CA MET A 1 1.06 -39.35 0.27
C MET A 1 0.34 -39.22 -1.07
N ASP A 2 -0.47 -40.20 -1.49
CA ASP A 2 -1.19 -40.13 -2.78
C ASP A 2 -2.32 -39.07 -2.75
N ARG A 3 -2.64 -38.49 -3.92
CA ARG A 3 -3.56 -37.36 -4.12
C ARG A 3 -4.92 -37.60 -3.47
N LYS A 4 -5.49 -38.80 -3.64
CA LYS A 4 -6.78 -39.17 -3.05
C LYS A 4 -6.79 -39.04 -1.53
N ARG A 5 -5.71 -39.45 -0.87
CA ARG A 5 -5.60 -39.41 0.58
C ARG A 5 -5.37 -37.99 1.13
N ARG A 6 -4.72 -37.10 0.36
CA ARG A 6 -4.66 -35.66 0.70
C ARG A 6 -6.03 -35.01 0.59
N TYR A 7 -6.78 -35.33 -0.47
CA TYR A 7 -8.14 -34.84 -0.67
C TYR A 7 -9.10 -35.29 0.44
N GLU A 8 -9.08 -36.57 0.81
CA GLU A 8 -9.88 -37.10 1.93
C GLU A 8 -9.54 -36.40 3.26
N ARG A 9 -8.25 -36.14 3.50
CA ARG A 9 -7.78 -35.43 4.69
C ARG A 9 -8.19 -33.95 4.71
N ALA A 10 -8.23 -33.29 3.55
CA ALA A 10 -8.74 -31.93 3.42
C ALA A 10 -10.22 -31.85 3.83
N ILE A 11 -11.05 -32.77 3.34
CA ILE A 11 -12.48 -32.86 3.71
C ILE A 11 -12.63 -33.10 5.22
N GLU A 12 -11.85 -34.04 5.78
CA GLU A 12 -11.86 -34.33 7.23
C GLU A 12 -11.57 -33.07 8.06
N TRP A 13 -10.63 -32.24 7.62
CA TRP A 13 -10.21 -31.05 8.35
C TRP A 13 -11.15 -29.87 8.22
N ALA A 14 -11.70 -29.67 7.03
CA ALA A 14 -12.72 -28.67 6.80
C ALA A 14 -14.00 -28.95 7.62
N GLY A 15 -14.25 -30.21 7.98
CA GLY A 15 -15.44 -30.61 8.74
C GLY A 15 -16.73 -30.38 7.95
N VAL A 16 -16.62 -30.27 6.63
CA VAL A 16 -17.73 -30.09 5.68
C VAL A 16 -17.94 -31.40 4.91
N THR A 17 -19.16 -31.57 4.41
CA THR A 17 -19.54 -32.79 3.66
C THR A 17 -19.56 -32.57 2.14
N THR A 18 -19.37 -31.33 1.72
CA THR A 18 -19.32 -30.88 0.32
C THR A 18 -17.94 -31.12 -0.28
N GLU A 19 -17.91 -31.38 -1.58
CA GLU A 19 -16.67 -31.58 -2.32
C GLU A 19 -15.97 -30.23 -2.57
N PRO A 20 -14.70 -30.06 -2.19
CA PRO A 20 -13.97 -28.84 -2.50
C PRO A 20 -13.63 -28.73 -3.99
N THR A 21 -13.45 -27.49 -4.44
CA THR A 21 -12.75 -27.17 -5.68
C THR A 21 -11.25 -27.19 -5.44
N ILE A 22 -10.51 -27.94 -6.26
CA ILE A 22 -9.04 -27.90 -6.26
C ILE A 22 -8.60 -26.66 -7.04
N VAL A 23 -7.91 -25.74 -6.35
CA VAL A 23 -7.44 -24.48 -6.95
C VAL A 23 -6.04 -24.66 -7.52
N ASP A 24 -5.17 -25.37 -6.80
CA ASP A 24 -3.80 -25.61 -7.25
C ASP A 24 -3.28 -26.96 -6.74
N TRP A 25 -2.42 -27.58 -7.53
CA TRP A 25 -1.69 -28.79 -7.18
C TRP A 25 -0.43 -28.93 -8.03
N ASP A 26 0.73 -28.68 -7.43
CA ASP A 26 2.05 -28.82 -8.06
C ASP A 26 2.78 -30.13 -7.68
N GLY A 27 2.15 -30.95 -6.84
CA GLY A 27 2.71 -32.20 -6.30
C GLY A 27 3.27 -32.05 -4.88
N GLU A 28 3.74 -30.86 -4.53
CA GLU A 28 4.29 -30.52 -3.22
C GLU A 28 3.23 -29.90 -2.30
N GLU A 29 2.31 -29.12 -2.87
CA GLU A 29 1.19 -28.49 -2.17
C GLU A 29 -0.14 -28.83 -2.86
N LEU A 30 -1.19 -29.04 -2.07
CA LEU A 30 -2.57 -29.17 -2.53
C LEU A 30 -3.38 -28.03 -1.90
N SER A 31 -3.94 -27.16 -2.74
CA SER A 31 -4.78 -26.05 -2.32
C SER A 31 -6.22 -26.27 -2.75
N VAL A 32 -7.15 -26.17 -1.80
CA VAL A 32 -8.57 -26.42 -2.01
C VAL A 32 -9.43 -25.35 -1.38
N VAL A 33 -10.58 -25.08 -2.01
CA VAL A 33 -11.53 -24.06 -1.58
C VAL A 33 -12.96 -24.59 -1.63
N TRP A 34 -13.74 -24.21 -0.64
CA TRP A 34 -15.19 -24.36 -0.56
C TRP A 34 -15.82 -22.97 -0.64
N GLU A 35 -16.21 -22.57 -1.86
CA GLU A 35 -16.67 -21.20 -2.13
C GLU A 35 -17.99 -20.89 -1.41
N GLU A 36 -18.91 -21.86 -1.32
CA GLU A 36 -20.22 -21.65 -0.67
C GLU A 36 -20.06 -21.52 0.86
N GLU A 37 -19.02 -22.13 1.42
CA GLU A 37 -18.72 -22.17 2.85
C GLU A 37 -17.67 -21.15 3.28
N SER A 38 -17.15 -20.34 2.35
CA SER A 38 -16.09 -19.35 2.58
C SER A 38 -14.88 -19.94 3.33
N LEU A 39 -14.42 -21.11 2.88
CA LEU A 39 -13.35 -21.86 3.52
C LEU A 39 -12.26 -22.21 2.51
N ALA A 40 -11.00 -22.03 2.91
CA ALA A 40 -9.84 -22.45 2.13
C ALA A 40 -8.82 -23.18 3.01
N LEU A 41 -8.14 -24.16 2.44
CA LEU A 41 -6.99 -24.78 3.10
C LEU A 41 -5.95 -25.25 2.09
N SER A 42 -4.70 -25.36 2.56
CA SER A 42 -3.63 -25.96 1.80
C SER A 42 -2.83 -26.98 2.60
N LEU A 43 -2.40 -28.04 1.90
CA LEU A 43 -1.72 -29.21 2.45
C LEU A 43 -0.38 -29.44 1.78
N SER A 44 0.64 -29.77 2.56
CA SER A 44 1.95 -30.20 2.05
C SER A 44 1.95 -31.61 1.46
N GLY A 45 3.11 -32.01 0.95
CA GLY A 45 3.36 -33.29 0.30
C GLY A 45 3.03 -34.53 1.15
N ASP A 46 3.23 -34.39 2.45
CA ASP A 46 2.96 -35.38 3.49
C ASP A 46 1.58 -35.21 4.16
N GLY A 47 0.82 -34.18 3.75
CA GLY A 47 -0.51 -33.87 4.26
C GLY A 47 -0.51 -33.09 5.57
N THR A 48 0.56 -32.37 5.89
CA THR A 48 0.58 -31.38 6.98
C THR A 48 -0.23 -30.15 6.56
N LEU A 49 -0.94 -29.53 7.51
CA LEU A 49 -1.70 -28.30 7.25
C LEU A 49 -0.72 -27.14 7.08
N LEU A 50 -0.71 -26.53 5.90
CA LEU A 50 0.12 -25.37 5.62
C LEU A 50 -0.66 -24.07 5.84
N GLN A 51 -1.89 -24.00 5.33
CA GLN A 51 -2.75 -22.84 5.50
C GLN A 51 -4.20 -23.26 5.73
N TYR A 52 -4.94 -22.47 6.51
CA TYR A 52 -6.37 -22.61 6.70
C TYR A 52 -6.98 -21.22 6.88
N GLU A 53 -8.09 -20.96 6.21
CA GLU A 53 -8.87 -19.73 6.27
C GLU A 53 -10.35 -20.07 6.39
N ASP A 54 -11.03 -19.43 7.33
CA ASP A 54 -12.45 -19.60 7.62
C ASP A 54 -13.09 -18.23 7.86
N ASP A 55 -13.78 -17.75 6.83
CA ASP A 55 -14.44 -16.45 6.81
C ASP A 55 -15.93 -16.51 7.19
N ARG A 56 -16.40 -17.67 7.68
CA ARG A 56 -17.77 -17.79 8.19
C ARG A 56 -17.98 -16.82 9.36
N PRO A 57 -19.19 -16.29 9.58
CA PRO A 57 -19.45 -15.45 10.75
C PRO A 57 -19.23 -16.24 12.04
N SER A 58 -18.65 -15.59 13.05
CA SER A 58 -18.43 -16.20 14.36
C SER A 58 -19.75 -16.40 15.08
N GLU A 59 -19.99 -17.62 15.57
CA GLU A 59 -21.13 -17.96 16.41
C GLU A 59 -20.60 -18.48 17.74
N GLY A 60 -21.05 -17.88 18.85
CA GLY A 60 -20.70 -18.33 20.19
C GLY A 60 -20.46 -17.19 21.18
N GLU A 61 -20.38 -17.56 22.45
CA GLU A 61 -20.01 -16.63 23.53
C GLU A 61 -18.51 -16.36 23.51
N GLU A 62 -18.12 -15.14 23.89
CA GLU A 62 -16.71 -14.80 24.03
C GLU A 62 -16.05 -15.60 25.16
N VAL A 63 -14.82 -16.05 24.92
CA VAL A 63 -14.03 -16.83 25.88
C VAL A 63 -12.84 -16.02 26.40
N SER A 64 -12.27 -16.45 27.53
CA SER A 64 -11.11 -15.78 28.12
C SER A 64 -9.85 -15.93 27.26
N ASP A 65 -8.90 -15.00 27.41
CA ASP A 65 -7.62 -15.05 26.69
C ASP A 65 -6.82 -16.34 26.99
N ASP A 66 -6.94 -16.90 28.20
CA ASP A 66 -6.32 -18.20 28.55
C ASP A 66 -6.95 -19.37 27.78
N GLU A 67 -8.27 -19.35 27.60
CA GLU A 67 -8.98 -20.36 26.82
C GLU A 67 -8.68 -20.22 25.32
N LEU A 68 -8.58 -18.98 24.81
CA LEU A 68 -8.14 -18.71 23.43
C LEU A 68 -6.75 -19.30 23.17
N ARG A 69 -5.81 -19.06 24.09
CA ARG A 69 -4.46 -19.60 24.00
C ARG A 69 -4.47 -21.13 24.00
N LEU A 70 -5.21 -21.74 24.93
CA LEU A 70 -5.28 -23.20 25.03
C LEU A 70 -5.87 -23.83 23.76
N ARG A 71 -6.86 -23.19 23.14
CA ARG A 71 -7.42 -23.63 21.85
C ARG A 71 -6.44 -23.49 20.70
N ALA A 72 -5.68 -22.38 20.66
CA ALA A 72 -4.60 -22.20 19.69
C ALA A 72 -3.55 -23.30 19.80
N GLU A 73 -3.10 -23.60 21.02
CA GLU A 73 -2.10 -24.64 21.28
C GLU A 73 -2.63 -26.04 20.89
N ARG A 74 -3.90 -26.36 21.22
CA ARG A 74 -4.53 -27.62 20.81
C ARG A 74 -4.62 -27.75 19.29
N TRP A 75 -4.96 -26.67 18.59
CA TRP A 75 -4.97 -26.64 17.13
C TRP A 75 -3.59 -26.97 16.57
N ILE A 76 -2.55 -26.31 17.08
CA ILE A 76 -1.17 -26.54 16.64
C ILE A 76 -0.75 -27.99 16.86
N VAL A 77 -0.97 -28.54 18.06
CA VAL A 77 -0.62 -29.94 18.36
C VAL A 77 -1.33 -30.92 17.43
N ARG A 78 -2.59 -30.64 17.10
CA ARG A 78 -3.38 -31.48 16.19
C ARG A 78 -2.84 -31.48 14.76
N HIS A 79 -2.37 -30.34 14.27
CA HIS A 79 -2.09 -30.15 12.84
C HIS A 79 -0.60 -30.14 12.47
N ALA A 80 0.27 -29.65 13.35
CA ALA A 80 1.72 -29.62 13.15
C ALA A 80 2.48 -30.55 14.11
N GLY A 81 1.81 -31.13 15.11
CA GLY A 81 2.44 -31.95 16.16
C GLY A 81 3.00 -31.12 17.32
N PRO A 82 3.73 -31.74 18.26
CA PRO A 82 4.30 -31.06 19.43
C PRO A 82 5.53 -30.24 19.03
N ILE A 83 5.30 -29.10 18.36
CA ILE A 83 6.36 -28.26 17.79
C ILE A 83 6.87 -27.16 18.72
N PHE A 84 6.32 -27.03 19.92
CA PHE A 84 6.61 -25.90 20.82
C PHE A 84 8.08 -25.83 21.25
N ASP A 85 8.76 -26.97 21.39
CA ASP A 85 10.20 -27.00 21.71
C ASP A 85 11.06 -26.43 20.57
N GLN A 86 10.56 -26.45 19.34
CA GLN A 86 11.25 -25.89 18.16
C GLN A 86 10.94 -24.41 17.96
N PHE A 87 9.84 -23.92 18.54
CA PHE A 87 9.34 -22.56 18.37
C PHE A 87 9.06 -21.89 19.72
N PRO A 88 10.11 -21.63 20.53
CA PRO A 88 9.97 -21.13 21.90
C PRO A 88 9.54 -19.66 21.96
N ALA A 89 9.70 -18.88 20.87
CA ALA A 89 9.28 -17.49 20.83
C ALA A 89 7.78 -17.40 20.59
N VAL A 90 7.02 -17.01 21.61
CA VAL A 90 5.56 -16.85 21.55
C VAL A 90 5.16 -15.39 21.59
N ARG A 91 4.42 -14.94 20.58
CA ARG A 91 3.88 -13.58 20.50
C ARG A 91 2.37 -13.60 20.39
N MET A 92 1.70 -12.82 21.24
CA MET A 92 0.27 -12.56 21.15
C MET A 92 0.04 -11.16 20.58
N THR A 93 -0.85 -11.06 19.60
CA THR A 93 -1.30 -9.79 19.05
C THR A 93 -2.82 -9.79 18.96
N SER A 94 -3.46 -8.69 19.36
CA SER A 94 -4.91 -8.54 19.34
C SER A 94 -5.27 -7.42 18.39
N HIS A 95 -6.19 -7.68 17.46
CA HIS A 95 -6.69 -6.69 16.51
C HIS A 95 -8.21 -6.84 16.37
N GLY A 96 -8.95 -5.84 16.88
CA GLY A 96 -10.41 -5.90 16.96
C GLY A 96 -10.88 -7.13 17.77
N HIS A 97 -11.73 -7.95 17.13
CA HIS A 97 -12.28 -9.18 17.71
C HIS A 97 -11.44 -10.44 17.39
N ARG A 98 -10.19 -10.28 16.95
CA ARG A 98 -9.29 -11.39 16.64
C ARG A 98 -8.04 -11.35 17.52
N VAL A 99 -7.60 -12.52 17.97
CA VAL A 99 -6.36 -12.72 18.71
C VAL A 99 -5.49 -13.69 17.93
N THR A 100 -4.24 -13.30 17.71
CA THR A 100 -3.26 -14.08 16.96
C THR A 100 -2.11 -14.49 17.85
N TYR A 101 -1.87 -15.79 17.92
CA TYR A 101 -0.69 -16.39 18.56
C TYR A 101 0.30 -16.80 17.47
N SER A 102 1.52 -16.27 17.54
CA SER A 102 2.64 -16.66 16.66
C SER A 102 3.67 -17.40 17.48
N TYR A 103 4.07 -18.57 17.00
CA TYR A 103 5.12 -19.42 17.55
C TYR A 103 6.23 -19.46 16.52
N GLU A 104 7.36 -18.84 16.82
CA GLU A 104 8.45 -18.62 15.88
C GLU A 104 9.72 -19.30 16.40
N MET A 105 10.62 -19.66 15.50
CA MET A 105 11.95 -20.14 15.91
C MET A 105 12.67 -19.01 16.63
N GLU A 106 13.47 -19.37 17.61
CA GLU A 106 14.38 -18.44 18.25
C GLU A 106 15.82 -18.81 17.92
N ARG A 107 16.59 -17.83 17.44
CA ARG A 107 18.03 -17.97 17.26
C ARG A 107 18.74 -16.79 17.90
N SER A 108 19.61 -17.10 18.85
CA SER A 108 20.34 -16.13 19.66
C SER A 108 19.43 -15.13 20.37
N SER A 109 18.34 -15.62 20.96
CA SER A 109 17.35 -14.79 21.67
C SER A 109 16.60 -13.80 20.79
N LEU A 110 16.55 -14.04 19.48
CA LEU A 110 15.78 -13.28 18.51
C LEU A 110 14.83 -14.21 17.77
N ALA A 111 13.58 -13.79 17.63
CA ALA A 111 12.60 -14.49 16.82
C ALA A 111 13.00 -14.43 15.35
N VAL A 112 12.85 -15.55 14.65
CA VAL A 112 13.14 -15.68 13.22
C VAL A 112 11.80 -15.56 12.47
N PRO A 113 11.56 -14.47 11.72
CA PRO A 113 10.28 -14.28 11.06
C PRO A 113 10.08 -15.34 9.97
N HIS A 114 8.83 -15.58 9.58
CA HIS A 114 8.51 -16.59 8.57
C HIS A 114 8.89 -18.04 8.92
N THR A 115 9.04 -18.35 10.21
CA THR A 115 9.21 -19.71 10.73
C THR A 115 8.05 -20.10 11.64
N GLY A 116 7.94 -21.39 11.94
CA GLY A 116 6.99 -21.91 12.92
C GLY A 116 5.54 -21.85 12.45
N CYS A 117 4.66 -21.32 13.29
CA CYS A 117 3.24 -21.26 12.99
C CYS A 117 2.54 -20.04 13.57
N ARG A 118 1.42 -19.68 12.96
CA ARG A 118 0.55 -18.61 13.42
C ARG A 118 -0.89 -19.11 13.42
N VAL A 119 -1.59 -18.91 14.53
CA VAL A 119 -3.02 -19.20 14.67
C VAL A 119 -3.73 -17.92 15.04
N THR A 120 -4.76 -17.56 14.28
CA THR A 120 -5.67 -16.47 14.59
C THR A 120 -7.02 -17.04 14.96
N LEU A 121 -7.53 -16.62 16.12
CA LEU A 121 -8.84 -16.98 16.64
C LEU A 121 -9.71 -15.73 16.72
N ASP A 122 -11.02 -15.91 16.52
CA ASP A 122 -11.99 -14.92 16.97
C ASP A 122 -12.21 -14.98 18.49
N ARG A 123 -12.99 -14.04 19.04
CA ARG A 123 -13.29 -14.00 20.48
C ARG A 123 -14.09 -15.19 21.00
N SER A 124 -14.79 -15.93 20.14
CA SER A 124 -15.47 -17.17 20.53
C SER A 124 -14.51 -18.35 20.69
N GLY A 125 -13.26 -18.18 20.23
CA GLY A 125 -12.21 -19.19 20.24
C GLY A 125 -12.29 -20.16 19.09
N ARG A 126 -12.92 -19.78 17.98
CA ARG A 126 -12.82 -20.51 16.70
C ARG A 126 -11.60 -20.02 15.94
N VAL A 127 -10.85 -20.95 15.35
CA VAL A 127 -9.72 -20.64 14.48
C VAL A 127 -10.27 -20.14 13.15
N VAL A 128 -9.91 -18.90 12.80
CA VAL A 128 -10.33 -18.25 11.54
C VAL A 128 -9.20 -18.22 10.52
N HIS A 129 -7.96 -18.31 10.99
CA HIS A 129 -6.80 -18.35 10.12
C HIS A 129 -5.65 -19.11 10.77
N TYR A 130 -4.94 -19.91 10.00
CA TYR A 130 -3.75 -20.64 10.44
C TYR A 130 -2.73 -20.71 9.31
N VAL A 131 -1.46 -20.57 9.66
CA VAL A 131 -0.33 -20.74 8.75
C VAL A 131 0.77 -21.52 9.44
N TYR A 132 1.31 -22.54 8.77
CA TYR A 132 2.51 -23.27 9.16
C TYR A 132 3.62 -23.02 8.14
N ARG A 133 4.77 -22.55 8.63
CA ARG A 133 5.97 -22.27 7.82
C ARG A 133 7.15 -23.18 8.14
N GLY A 134 6.99 -24.02 9.16
CA GLY A 134 7.97 -25.03 9.54
C GLY A 134 9.30 -24.47 10.06
N VAL A 135 10.28 -25.35 10.11
CA VAL A 135 11.66 -25.02 10.48
C VAL A 135 12.40 -24.52 9.25
N ARG A 136 13.26 -23.53 9.43
CA ARG A 136 14.18 -23.04 8.41
C ARG A 136 15.62 -23.10 8.89
N ASP A 137 16.53 -23.26 7.96
CA ASP A 137 17.95 -23.13 8.25
C ASP A 137 18.30 -21.66 8.48
N VAL A 138 18.92 -21.38 9.62
CA VAL A 138 19.32 -20.04 10.04
C VAL A 138 20.80 -20.10 10.40
N PRO A 139 21.64 -19.15 9.95
CA PRO A 139 23.06 -19.17 10.23
C PRO A 139 23.41 -19.29 11.73
N GLU A 140 24.44 -20.08 12.05
CA GLU A 140 24.87 -20.32 13.44
C GLU A 140 25.67 -19.16 14.05
N ARG A 141 26.40 -18.40 13.22
CA ARG A 141 27.34 -17.38 13.70
C ARG A 141 26.73 -15.99 13.60
N ILE A 142 26.75 -15.27 14.71
CA ILE A 142 26.32 -13.88 14.81
C ILE A 142 27.50 -13.02 15.29
N VAL A 143 27.79 -11.92 14.58
CA VAL A 143 28.79 -10.94 14.98
C VAL A 143 28.07 -9.66 15.41
N ARG A 144 27.75 -9.55 16.69
CA ARG A 144 27.08 -8.35 17.22
C ARG A 144 28.06 -7.19 17.35
N LEU A 145 27.82 -6.12 16.61
CA LEU A 145 28.36 -4.81 16.92
C LEU A 145 27.65 -4.21 18.14
N GLU A 146 28.37 -3.36 18.85
CA GLU A 146 27.83 -2.53 19.93
C GLU A 146 26.65 -1.69 19.41
N GLU A 147 25.57 -1.59 20.19
CA GLU A 147 24.34 -0.88 19.82
C GLU A 147 24.64 0.56 19.38
N ASP A 148 25.54 1.25 20.09
CA ASP A 148 25.95 2.61 19.78
C ASP A 148 26.67 2.75 18.43
N VAL A 149 27.40 1.72 17.99
CA VAL A 149 28.05 1.71 16.68
C VAL A 149 27.00 1.60 15.58
N ALA A 150 26.06 0.67 15.73
CA ALA A 150 24.96 0.48 14.78
C ALA A 150 24.04 1.71 14.72
N ARG A 151 23.67 2.26 15.89
CA ARG A 151 22.84 3.48 16.01
C ARG A 151 23.48 4.67 15.30
N ARG A 152 24.80 4.90 15.49
CA ARG A 152 25.50 6.00 14.79
C ARG A 152 25.52 5.82 13.29
N ALA A 153 25.65 4.59 12.79
CA ALA A 153 25.60 4.34 11.36
C ALA A 153 24.20 4.60 10.79
N LEU A 154 23.15 4.10 11.44
CA LEU A 154 21.75 4.36 11.07
C LEU A 154 21.45 5.87 11.01
N LEU A 155 21.93 6.64 12.00
CA LEU A 155 21.76 8.11 12.01
C LEU A 155 22.57 8.84 10.93
N ARG A 156 23.73 8.31 10.53
CA ARG A 156 24.59 8.94 9.52
C ARG A 156 23.96 8.86 8.13
N ASP A 157 23.37 7.71 7.81
CA ASP A 157 22.90 7.39 6.47
C ASP A 157 21.36 7.48 6.37
N VAL A 158 20.70 8.10 7.36
CA VAL A 158 19.24 8.32 7.38
C VAL A 158 18.83 9.34 6.31
N VAL A 159 17.75 9.03 5.59
CA VAL A 159 17.12 9.97 4.66
C VAL A 159 15.87 10.55 5.33
N VAL A 160 15.79 11.88 5.34
CA VAL A 160 14.61 12.60 5.81
C VAL A 160 14.01 13.38 4.64
N GLU A 161 12.76 13.07 4.32
CA GLU A 161 12.00 13.70 3.23
C GLU A 161 10.78 14.41 3.81
N ARG A 162 10.66 15.71 3.54
CA ARG A 162 9.52 16.51 3.98
C ARG A 162 8.41 16.48 2.95
N THR A 163 7.21 16.09 3.35
CA THR A 163 6.00 16.12 2.50
C THR A 163 4.79 16.62 3.28
N VAL A 164 3.69 16.89 2.57
CA VAL A 164 2.40 17.20 3.19
C VAL A 164 1.54 15.94 3.26
N ARG A 165 1.06 15.62 4.46
CA ARG A 165 0.12 14.52 4.74
C ARG A 165 -0.99 15.02 5.65
N ASP A 166 -2.23 14.67 5.33
CA ASP A 166 -3.42 15.06 6.11
C ASP A 166 -3.47 16.57 6.41
N GLY A 167 -3.01 17.37 5.44
CA GLY A 167 -2.96 18.83 5.51
C GLY A 167 -1.88 19.38 6.43
N ARG A 168 -0.86 18.61 6.82
CA ARG A 168 0.26 19.02 7.71
C ARG A 168 1.60 18.62 7.13
N TRP A 169 2.65 19.35 7.52
CA TRP A 169 4.03 19.00 7.16
C TRP A 169 4.54 17.83 8.00
N VAL A 170 5.06 16.81 7.33
CA VAL A 170 5.61 15.60 7.94
C VAL A 170 7.00 15.34 7.39
N ASP A 171 7.97 15.16 8.28
CA ASP A 171 9.29 14.67 7.96
C ASP A 171 9.27 13.14 7.99
N HIS A 172 9.24 12.51 6.82
CA HIS A 172 9.35 11.06 6.68
C HIS A 172 10.80 10.65 6.89
N VAL A 173 10.99 9.61 7.71
CA VAL A 173 12.33 9.12 8.03
C VAL A 173 12.49 7.71 7.46
N ARG A 174 13.53 7.51 6.66
CA ARG A 174 13.91 6.20 6.12
C ARG A 174 15.33 5.88 6.54
N PHE A 175 15.51 4.71 7.14
CA PHE A 175 16.80 4.23 7.58
C PHE A 175 17.33 3.17 6.61
N PRO A 176 18.66 3.07 6.44
CA PRO A 176 19.24 1.91 5.78
C PRO A 176 19.10 0.66 6.65
N THR A 177 19.24 -0.49 6.00
CA THR A 177 19.37 -1.77 6.67
C THR A 177 20.84 -2.19 6.61
N TYR A 178 21.46 -2.46 7.77
CA TYR A 178 22.84 -2.96 7.82
C TYR A 178 22.90 -4.41 8.24
N ARG A 179 23.79 -5.18 7.61
CA ARG A 179 24.07 -6.56 8.01
C ARG A 179 24.88 -6.60 9.32
N ALA A 180 24.54 -7.58 10.15
CA ALA A 180 25.08 -7.79 11.49
C ALA A 180 25.83 -9.13 11.63
N ASP A 181 26.22 -9.76 10.52
CA ASP A 181 27.02 -10.99 10.50
C ASP A 181 28.50 -10.72 10.14
N CYS A 182 28.86 -9.45 9.92
CA CYS A 182 30.19 -8.98 9.55
C CYS A 182 30.82 -8.16 10.69
N GLU A 183 32.16 -8.20 10.79
CA GLU A 183 32.92 -7.32 11.70
C GLU A 183 32.83 -5.83 11.29
N THR A 184 32.35 -5.57 10.07
CA THR A 184 32.11 -4.25 9.50
C THR A 184 30.67 -4.11 9.02
N LEU A 185 30.02 -2.98 9.30
CA LEU A 185 28.69 -2.67 8.79
C LEU A 185 28.69 -2.64 7.26
N THR A 186 27.90 -3.54 6.68
CA THR A 186 27.66 -3.59 5.23
C THR A 186 26.22 -3.19 4.99
N VAL A 187 25.98 -2.24 4.09
CA VAL A 187 24.62 -1.81 3.75
C VAL A 187 23.96 -2.89 2.90
N VAL A 188 22.84 -3.43 3.37
CA VAL A 188 21.99 -4.39 2.65
C VAL A 188 21.03 -3.64 1.75
N GLU A 189 20.43 -2.58 2.28
CA GLU A 189 19.48 -1.73 1.58
C GLU A 189 19.75 -0.27 1.90
N GLN A 190 19.93 0.54 0.86
CA GLN A 190 20.00 2.00 1.01
C GLN A 190 18.58 2.58 0.86
N PRO A 191 18.20 3.54 1.73
CA PRO A 191 16.95 4.23 1.53
C PRO A 191 17.01 4.97 0.19
N TYR A 192 16.02 4.72 -0.66
CA TYR A 192 15.87 5.48 -1.90
C TYR A 192 15.67 6.95 -1.57
N ARG A 193 16.47 7.80 -2.22
CA ARG A 193 16.31 9.24 -2.27
C ARG A 193 15.80 9.57 -3.68
N GLU A 194 14.68 10.27 -3.79
CA GLU A 194 14.26 10.79 -5.11
C GLU A 194 15.41 11.57 -5.75
N GLU A 195 15.69 11.31 -7.03
CA GLU A 195 16.87 11.83 -7.75
C GLU A 195 17.03 13.34 -7.54
N GLU A 196 18.25 13.76 -7.15
CA GLU A 196 18.62 15.15 -6.81
C GLU A 196 18.51 16.15 -7.99
N ASP A 197 18.10 15.69 -9.17
CA ASP A 197 18.00 16.48 -10.40
C ASP A 197 16.58 16.92 -10.77
N VAL A 198 15.60 16.77 -9.86
CA VAL A 198 14.26 17.32 -10.08
C VAL A 198 14.34 18.84 -10.10
N ARG A 199 13.92 19.44 -11.22
CA ARG A 199 13.84 20.90 -11.36
C ARG A 199 12.40 21.34 -11.48
N TYR A 200 12.08 22.42 -10.77
CA TYR A 200 10.80 23.10 -10.87
C TYR A 200 10.94 24.29 -11.80
N VAL A 201 10.10 24.34 -12.82
CA VAL A 201 10.13 25.42 -13.81
C VAL A 201 8.77 26.10 -13.83
N ALA A 202 8.79 27.43 -13.92
CA ALA A 202 7.57 28.21 -14.07
C ALA A 202 6.79 27.75 -15.31
N VAL A 203 5.47 27.64 -15.17
CA VAL A 203 4.60 27.15 -16.23
C VAL A 203 4.34 28.26 -17.26
N ASP A 204 4.75 28.04 -18.50
CA ASP A 204 4.34 28.89 -19.63
C ASP A 204 2.90 28.55 -20.05
N TRP A 205 1.96 29.31 -19.51
CA TRP A 205 0.53 29.10 -19.74
C TRP A 205 0.12 29.50 -21.17
N PRO A 206 -0.74 28.71 -21.83
CA PRO A 206 -1.28 29.07 -23.13
C PRO A 206 -2.04 30.41 -23.06
N LYS A 207 -1.93 31.23 -24.11
CA LYS A 207 -2.60 32.54 -24.20
C LYS A 207 -4.00 32.44 -24.81
N THR A 208 -4.55 31.23 -24.90
CA THR A 208 -5.85 30.97 -25.52
C THR A 208 -6.97 31.10 -24.50
N PRO A 209 -8.16 31.61 -24.89
CA PRO A 209 -9.28 31.67 -23.96
C PRO A 209 -9.68 30.26 -23.47
N PRO A 210 -10.14 30.12 -22.21
CA PRO A 210 -10.62 28.85 -21.69
C PRO A 210 -11.73 28.29 -22.57
N ARG A 211 -11.66 26.98 -22.84
CA ARG A 211 -12.68 26.28 -23.64
C ARG A 211 -13.57 25.45 -22.71
N PRO A 212 -14.82 25.12 -23.12
CA PRO A 212 -15.69 24.24 -22.33
C PRO A 212 -15.02 22.90 -22.05
N LEU A 213 -15.33 22.30 -20.89
CA LEU A 213 -14.74 21.05 -20.41
C LEU A 213 -14.82 19.92 -21.45
N GLU A 214 -15.95 19.84 -22.13
CA GLU A 214 -16.28 18.82 -23.12
C GLU A 214 -15.42 18.91 -24.38
N THR A 215 -14.71 20.03 -24.60
CA THR A 215 -13.77 20.16 -25.70
C THR A 215 -12.46 19.39 -25.47
N PHE A 216 -12.18 18.98 -24.23
CA PHE A 216 -10.94 18.31 -23.85
C PHE A 216 -11.08 16.80 -23.66
N ILE A 217 -12.31 16.31 -23.47
CA ILE A 217 -12.58 14.91 -23.16
C ILE A 217 -13.31 14.30 -24.33
N ASP A 218 -12.84 13.14 -24.79
CA ASP A 218 -13.43 12.49 -25.95
C ASP A 218 -14.89 12.12 -25.71
N SER A 219 -15.70 12.40 -26.73
CA SER A 219 -17.11 12.01 -26.81
C SER A 219 -18.02 12.54 -25.69
N LEU A 220 -17.53 13.35 -24.76
CA LEU A 220 -18.33 13.84 -23.63
C LEU A 220 -19.56 14.65 -24.08
N GLN A 221 -19.43 15.43 -25.16
CA GLN A 221 -20.56 16.19 -25.74
C GLN A 221 -21.70 15.30 -26.25
N GLN A 222 -21.43 14.03 -26.55
CA GLN A 222 -22.40 13.07 -27.07
C GLN A 222 -22.98 12.18 -25.96
N MET A 223 -22.45 12.27 -24.74
CA MET A 223 -22.87 11.46 -23.60
C MET A 223 -23.96 12.15 -22.80
N THR A 224 -24.78 11.34 -22.15
CA THR A 224 -25.77 11.80 -21.18
C THR A 224 -25.33 11.47 -19.76
N CYS A 225 -25.67 12.32 -18.79
CA CYS A 225 -25.45 11.98 -17.38
C CYS A 225 -26.37 10.81 -16.98
N LEU A 226 -25.77 9.64 -16.73
CA LEU A 226 -26.48 8.43 -16.37
C LEU A 226 -26.86 8.42 -14.88
N ARG A 227 -25.98 8.96 -14.03
CA ARG A 227 -26.21 9.10 -12.59
C ARG A 227 -25.26 10.12 -11.97
N THR A 228 -25.68 10.63 -10.82
CA THR A 228 -24.87 11.46 -9.94
C THR A 228 -24.91 10.86 -8.54
N VAL A 229 -23.75 10.65 -7.94
CA VAL A 229 -23.61 9.97 -6.64
C VAL A 229 -22.75 10.82 -5.71
N PRO A 230 -23.16 11.06 -4.46
CA PRO A 230 -22.30 11.69 -3.47
C PRO A 230 -21.12 10.76 -3.12
N HIS A 231 -19.92 11.33 -2.98
CA HIS A 231 -18.72 10.62 -2.59
C HIS A 231 -17.84 11.52 -1.72
N GLU A 232 -17.84 11.25 -0.42
CA GLU A 232 -17.12 12.05 0.58
C GLU A 232 -17.51 13.54 0.49
N GLN A 233 -16.55 14.41 0.18
CA GLN A 233 -16.73 15.85 0.00
C GLN A 233 -17.03 16.25 -1.46
N THR A 234 -17.23 15.27 -2.34
CA THR A 234 -17.47 15.49 -3.77
C THR A 234 -18.77 14.86 -4.23
N THR A 235 -19.21 15.28 -5.40
CA THR A 235 -20.31 14.69 -6.16
C THR A 235 -19.75 14.15 -7.47
N VAL A 236 -19.92 12.86 -7.71
CA VAL A 236 -19.43 12.17 -8.92
C VAL A 236 -20.57 12.01 -9.90
N SER A 237 -20.47 12.67 -11.04
CA SER A 237 -21.35 12.46 -12.18
C SER A 237 -20.75 11.47 -13.16
N VAL A 238 -21.52 10.47 -13.56
CA VAL A 238 -21.13 9.44 -14.53
C VAL A 238 -21.86 9.71 -15.85
N TYR A 239 -21.10 10.00 -16.89
CA TYR A 239 -21.57 10.24 -18.24
C TYR A 239 -21.30 9.00 -19.08
N GLY A 240 -22.24 8.65 -19.94
CA GLY A 240 -22.09 7.56 -20.89
C GLY A 240 -23.15 7.60 -21.97
N PHE A 241 -23.06 6.70 -22.92
CA PHE A 241 -24.10 6.52 -23.92
C PHE A 241 -25.31 5.81 -23.30
N PRO A 242 -26.54 6.21 -23.65
CA PRO A 242 -27.73 5.47 -23.25
C PRO A 242 -27.62 4.02 -23.72
N ARG A 243 -27.64 3.07 -22.78
CA ARG A 243 -27.67 1.64 -23.09
C ARG A 243 -29.05 1.07 -22.73
N PRO A 244 -29.60 0.15 -23.52
CA PRO A 244 -30.77 -0.59 -23.10
C PRO A 244 -30.44 -1.40 -21.83
N PRO A 245 -31.41 -1.63 -20.92
CA PRO A 245 -31.18 -2.44 -19.74
C PRO A 245 -30.68 -3.83 -20.15
N GLN A 246 -29.48 -4.19 -19.69
CA GLN A 246 -28.93 -5.51 -19.96
C GLN A 246 -29.54 -6.51 -18.98
N HIS A 247 -30.21 -7.53 -19.51
CA HIS A 247 -30.63 -8.73 -18.76
C HIS A 247 -29.47 -9.73 -18.65
N ALA A 248 -28.29 -9.25 -18.29
CA ALA A 248 -27.11 -10.10 -18.13
C ALA A 248 -27.07 -10.70 -16.70
N PRO A 249 -26.53 -11.92 -16.52
CA PRO A 249 -26.38 -12.53 -15.20
C PRO A 249 -25.54 -11.62 -14.28
N HIS A 250 -25.85 -11.60 -12.98
CA HIS A 250 -25.15 -10.79 -11.98
C HIS A 250 -23.76 -11.36 -11.66
N THR A 251 -22.79 -11.22 -12.57
CA THR A 251 -21.36 -11.47 -12.26
C THR A 251 -20.63 -10.16 -11.96
N TRP A 252 -19.50 -10.25 -11.25
CA TRP A 252 -18.61 -9.12 -11.00
C TRP A 252 -18.16 -8.43 -12.29
N GLU A 253 -17.86 -9.21 -13.34
CA GLU A 253 -17.45 -8.69 -14.65
C GLU A 253 -18.54 -7.84 -15.30
N THR A 254 -19.79 -8.33 -15.35
CA THR A 254 -20.94 -7.55 -15.81
C THR A 254 -21.15 -6.29 -14.98
N TYR A 255 -20.99 -6.38 -13.66
CA TYR A 255 -21.13 -5.24 -12.76
C TYR A 255 -20.07 -4.16 -13.03
N PHE A 256 -18.80 -4.52 -13.23
CA PHE A 256 -17.73 -3.57 -13.56
C PHE A 256 -17.91 -2.98 -14.95
N ARG A 257 -18.24 -3.83 -15.94
CA ARG A 257 -18.53 -3.42 -17.31
C ARG A 257 -19.64 -2.38 -17.36
N ASP A 258 -20.77 -2.64 -16.71
CA ASP A 258 -21.94 -1.75 -16.73
C ASP A 258 -21.69 -0.42 -16.03
N ARG A 259 -20.75 -0.40 -15.07
CA ARG A 259 -20.44 0.80 -14.26
C ARG A 259 -19.26 1.62 -14.76
N SER A 260 -18.41 1.07 -15.60
CA SER A 260 -17.16 1.70 -16.00
C SER A 260 -16.95 1.75 -17.51
N GLU A 261 -17.23 0.71 -18.28
CA GLU A 261 -16.91 0.72 -19.73
C GLU A 261 -17.63 1.83 -20.49
N GLN A 262 -16.89 2.56 -21.34
CA GLN A 262 -17.40 3.67 -22.16
C GLN A 262 -18.09 4.76 -21.34
N THR A 263 -17.60 4.99 -20.12
CA THR A 263 -18.08 6.09 -19.28
C THR A 263 -16.99 7.12 -19.02
N VAL A 264 -17.41 8.35 -18.77
CA VAL A 264 -16.57 9.40 -18.20
C VAL A 264 -17.11 9.73 -16.82
N LYS A 265 -16.26 9.68 -15.82
CA LYS A 265 -16.60 10.03 -14.43
C LYS A 265 -15.97 11.38 -14.12
N VAL A 266 -16.77 12.32 -13.61
CA VAL A 266 -16.32 13.66 -13.24
C VAL A 266 -16.74 13.94 -11.80
N ALA A 267 -15.77 14.07 -10.92
CA ALA A 267 -15.95 14.46 -9.52
C ALA A 267 -15.91 15.99 -9.40
N ARG A 268 -16.89 16.55 -8.71
CA ARG A 268 -16.95 17.99 -8.39
C ARG A 268 -17.08 18.23 -6.90
N ASP A 269 -16.43 19.26 -6.39
CA ASP A 269 -16.66 19.71 -5.02
C ASP A 269 -18.01 20.43 -4.87
N ALA A 270 -18.34 20.84 -3.63
CA ALA A 270 -19.56 21.58 -3.31
C ALA A 270 -19.69 22.92 -4.05
N SER A 271 -18.58 23.51 -4.52
CA SER A 271 -18.58 24.74 -5.32
C SER A 271 -18.79 24.47 -6.82
N GLY A 272 -18.86 23.20 -7.23
CA GLY A 272 -19.01 22.76 -8.61
C GLY A 272 -17.71 22.67 -9.39
N ARG A 273 -16.55 22.87 -8.74
CA ARG A 273 -15.24 22.77 -9.40
C ARG A 273 -14.88 21.31 -9.61
N VAL A 274 -14.24 21.02 -10.74
CA VAL A 274 -13.77 19.66 -11.06
C VAL A 274 -12.59 19.34 -10.14
N GLN A 275 -12.73 18.28 -9.35
CA GLN A 275 -11.67 17.74 -8.47
C GLN A 275 -11.04 16.47 -9.03
N GLY A 276 -11.77 15.76 -9.89
CA GLY A 276 -11.29 14.55 -10.51
C GLY A 276 -12.02 14.22 -11.80
N LEU A 277 -11.32 13.56 -12.71
CA LEU A 277 -11.88 13.06 -13.95
C LEU A 277 -11.20 11.76 -14.33
N PHE A 278 -11.99 10.78 -14.80
CA PHE A 278 -11.49 9.55 -15.39
C PHE A 278 -12.36 9.14 -16.58
N SER A 279 -11.72 8.87 -17.71
CA SER A 279 -12.34 8.33 -18.92
C SER A 279 -12.02 6.84 -19.06
N PHE A 280 -13.06 6.03 -19.23
CA PHE A 280 -13.00 4.60 -19.52
C PHE A 280 -13.46 4.30 -20.95
N VAL A 281 -13.37 5.31 -21.83
CA VAL A 281 -13.68 5.17 -23.24
C VAL A 281 -12.52 4.48 -23.91
N GLU A 282 -12.74 3.25 -24.38
CA GLU A 282 -11.74 2.56 -25.19
C GLU A 282 -11.56 3.29 -26.52
N LEU A 283 -10.30 3.53 -26.86
CA LEU A 283 -9.93 4.18 -28.10
C LEU A 283 -9.55 3.11 -29.14
N PRO A 284 -9.95 3.27 -30.40
CA PRO A 284 -9.52 2.35 -31.45
C PRO A 284 -7.99 2.39 -31.62
N PRO A 285 -7.34 1.25 -31.89
CA PRO A 285 -5.90 1.20 -32.10
C PRO A 285 -5.49 2.06 -33.29
N THR A 286 -4.38 2.80 -33.15
CA THR A 286 -3.81 3.63 -34.22
C THR A 286 -2.30 3.77 -34.10
N ASP A 287 -1.62 3.87 -35.24
CA ASP A 287 -0.18 4.14 -35.32
C ASP A 287 0.16 5.63 -35.22
N LYS A 288 -0.85 6.51 -35.36
CA LYS A 288 -0.67 7.96 -35.23
C LYS A 288 -0.65 8.36 -33.77
N ARG A 289 0.50 8.87 -33.31
CA ARG A 289 0.67 9.39 -31.96
C ARG A 289 1.00 10.87 -31.97
N TRP A 290 0.40 11.60 -31.05
CA TRP A 290 0.68 13.01 -30.79
C TRP A 290 1.99 13.16 -30.00
N SER A 291 2.75 14.19 -30.35
CA SER A 291 3.97 14.51 -29.63
C SER A 291 3.68 14.89 -28.18
N ARG A 292 4.64 14.64 -27.29
CA ARG A 292 4.56 15.06 -25.88
C ARG A 292 4.31 16.56 -25.75
N SER A 293 4.92 17.39 -26.58
CA SER A 293 4.69 18.85 -26.60
C SER A 293 3.25 19.22 -26.94
N ALA A 294 2.64 18.55 -27.93
CA ALA A 294 1.24 18.79 -28.27
C ALA A 294 0.29 18.36 -27.14
N ARG A 295 0.58 17.22 -26.51
CA ARG A 295 -0.14 16.76 -25.32
C ARG A 295 -0.01 17.70 -24.13
N ARG A 296 1.20 18.22 -23.88
CA ARG A 296 1.46 19.23 -22.83
C ARG A 296 0.60 20.47 -23.04
N GLN A 297 0.50 20.97 -24.28
CA GLN A 297 -0.34 22.13 -24.59
C GLN A 297 -1.82 21.85 -24.30
N THR A 298 -2.32 20.65 -24.62
CA THR A 298 -3.69 20.24 -24.26
C THR A 298 -3.89 20.20 -22.74
N ALA A 299 -2.94 19.61 -22.00
CA ALA A 299 -3.01 19.53 -20.55
C ALA A 299 -3.07 20.92 -19.90
N LEU A 300 -2.20 21.85 -20.32
CA LEU A 300 -2.21 23.22 -19.80
C LEU A 300 -3.48 23.99 -20.15
N ALA A 301 -3.99 23.85 -21.38
CA ALA A 301 -5.24 24.47 -21.80
C ALA A 301 -6.45 23.91 -21.03
N PHE A 302 -6.42 22.62 -20.68
CA PHE A 302 -7.43 22.02 -19.82
C PHE A 302 -7.36 22.57 -18.39
N LEU A 303 -6.16 22.66 -17.82
CA LEU A 303 -5.96 23.21 -16.47
C LEU A 303 -6.40 24.67 -16.37
N GLU A 304 -6.22 25.47 -17.42
CA GLU A 304 -6.75 26.84 -17.49
C GLU A 304 -8.28 26.90 -17.42
N THR A 305 -8.98 25.86 -17.88
CA THR A 305 -10.44 25.75 -17.76
C THR A 305 -10.88 25.34 -16.36
N VAL A 306 -10.16 24.41 -15.70
CA VAL A 306 -10.64 23.82 -14.43
C VAL A 306 -10.07 24.48 -13.18
N LEU A 307 -8.92 25.15 -13.27
CA LEU A 307 -8.28 25.79 -12.13
C LEU A 307 -8.64 27.28 -11.99
N PRO A 308 -8.83 27.78 -10.76
CA PRO A 308 -8.92 29.21 -10.52
C PRO A 308 -7.65 29.94 -10.95
N PRO A 309 -7.73 31.21 -11.43
CA PRO A 309 -6.57 32.02 -11.77
C PRO A 309 -5.52 32.10 -10.66
N SER A 310 -5.94 32.29 -9.41
CA SER A 310 -5.04 32.38 -8.25
C SER A 310 -4.20 31.13 -8.01
N SER A 311 -4.75 29.94 -8.33
CA SER A 311 -4.04 28.68 -8.11
C SER A 311 -3.05 28.36 -9.24
N ARG A 312 -3.10 29.08 -10.38
CA ARG A 312 -2.16 28.90 -11.48
C ARG A 312 -0.82 29.59 -11.25
N GLU A 313 -0.83 30.69 -10.50
CA GLU A 313 0.37 31.49 -10.21
C GLU A 313 1.37 30.76 -9.30
N SER A 314 0.89 29.78 -8.52
CA SER A 314 1.71 29.00 -7.60
C SER A 314 2.18 27.65 -8.15
N LEU A 315 1.77 27.28 -9.37
CA LEU A 315 2.11 26.00 -9.99
C LEU A 315 3.45 26.07 -10.72
N CYS A 316 4.26 25.05 -10.49
CA CYS A 316 5.49 24.77 -11.21
C CYS A 316 5.37 23.43 -11.94
N GLU A 317 5.99 23.30 -13.10
CA GLU A 317 6.13 22.00 -13.76
C GLU A 317 7.33 21.26 -13.20
N ARG A 318 7.11 20.01 -12.78
CA ARG A 318 8.17 19.10 -12.35
C ARG A 318 8.90 18.55 -13.59
N VAL A 319 10.19 18.85 -13.72
CA VAL A 319 11.04 18.35 -14.79
C VAL A 319 12.00 17.30 -14.21
N VAL A 320 11.80 16.05 -14.65
CA VAL A 320 12.61 14.88 -14.25
C VAL A 320 13.57 14.50 -15.40
N PRO A 321 14.80 14.03 -15.14
CA PRO A 321 15.70 13.51 -16.17
C PRO A 321 15.03 12.41 -17.02
N SER A 322 15.35 12.38 -18.32
CA SER A 322 14.59 11.71 -19.39
C SER A 322 14.40 10.19 -19.29
N ARG A 323 14.88 9.53 -18.23
CA ARG A 323 14.70 8.07 -18.05
C ARG A 323 13.31 7.70 -17.53
N PHE A 324 12.55 8.68 -17.06
CA PHE A 324 11.18 8.53 -16.58
C PHE A 324 10.28 9.54 -17.31
N GLU A 325 10.01 9.31 -18.61
CA GLU A 325 8.98 10.09 -19.28
C GLU A 325 7.61 9.67 -18.74
N ASP A 326 7.12 10.39 -17.73
CA ASP A 326 5.75 10.21 -17.24
C ASP A 326 4.75 10.39 -18.38
N GLU A 327 3.82 9.44 -18.50
CA GLU A 327 2.67 9.56 -19.41
C GLU A 327 1.71 10.69 -18.97
N ALA A 328 1.82 11.11 -17.72
CA ALA A 328 1.03 12.18 -17.11
C ALA A 328 1.86 13.45 -16.91
N PHE A 329 1.19 14.60 -17.03
CA PHE A 329 1.76 15.91 -16.73
C PHE A 329 1.43 16.27 -15.29
N ARG A 330 2.46 16.36 -14.44
CA ARG A 330 2.34 16.75 -13.04
C ARG A 330 2.82 18.20 -12.85
N LEU A 331 1.96 19.03 -12.29
CA LEU A 331 2.28 20.37 -11.85
C LEU A 331 2.13 20.45 -10.33
N GLU A 332 3.04 21.11 -9.66
CA GLU A 332 3.18 21.06 -8.21
C GLU A 332 3.18 22.47 -7.64
N VAL A 333 2.54 22.63 -6.49
CA VAL A 333 2.68 23.82 -5.64
C VAL A 333 3.83 23.52 -4.70
N VAL A 334 4.92 24.26 -4.85
CA VAL A 334 6.17 24.00 -4.12
C VAL A 334 6.49 25.15 -3.19
N ASP A 335 6.92 24.83 -1.99
CA ASP A 335 7.69 25.72 -1.14
C ASP A 335 9.18 25.45 -1.39
N GLU A 336 9.93 26.47 -1.80
CA GLU A 336 11.35 26.31 -2.18
C GLU A 336 12.21 25.76 -1.03
N THR A 337 11.79 25.95 0.22
CA THR A 337 12.53 25.49 1.40
C THR A 337 12.05 24.12 1.88
N ASN A 338 10.74 23.87 1.82
CA ASN A 338 10.10 22.73 2.49
C ASN A 338 9.64 21.61 1.54
N GLY A 339 9.56 21.88 0.24
CA GLY A 339 9.20 20.89 -0.77
C GLY A 339 7.76 21.02 -1.28
N VAL A 340 7.19 19.91 -1.74
CA VAL A 340 5.89 19.88 -2.43
C VAL A 340 4.75 19.98 -1.43
N ILE A 341 3.86 20.96 -1.63
CA ILE A 341 2.67 21.19 -0.80
C ILE A 341 1.47 20.40 -1.32
N ASP A 342 1.27 20.45 -2.63
CA ASP A 342 0.09 19.92 -3.32
C ASP A 342 0.44 19.73 -4.80
N SER A 343 -0.36 18.96 -5.53
CA SER A 343 -0.11 18.76 -6.96
C SER A 343 -1.41 18.60 -7.73
N VAL A 344 -1.33 18.87 -9.03
CA VAL A 344 -2.33 18.45 -10.01
C VAL A 344 -1.68 17.55 -11.04
N THR A 345 -2.40 16.51 -11.44
CA THR A 345 -1.92 15.56 -12.45
C THR A 345 -2.94 15.46 -13.58
N VAL A 346 -2.49 15.57 -14.82
CA VAL A 346 -3.33 15.43 -16.01
C VAL A 346 -2.71 14.40 -16.94
N GLN A 347 -3.47 13.40 -17.34
CA GLN A 347 -3.05 12.46 -18.38
C GLN A 347 -3.78 12.78 -19.67
N VAL A 348 -3.02 12.85 -20.76
CA VAL A 348 -3.52 13.11 -22.11
C VAL A 348 -3.16 11.94 -23.00
N SER A 349 -4.16 11.38 -23.67
CA SER A 349 -3.98 10.29 -24.64
C SER A 349 -3.00 10.71 -25.74
N ASP A 350 -2.01 9.87 -26.01
CA ASP A 350 -1.11 10.02 -27.17
C ASP A 350 -1.82 9.71 -28.50
N VAL A 351 -2.95 9.03 -28.47
CA VAL A 351 -3.75 8.72 -29.65
C VAL A 351 -4.68 9.88 -30.05
N THR A 352 -5.48 10.38 -29.11
CA THR A 352 -6.50 11.40 -29.42
C THR A 352 -6.12 12.83 -29.03
N ASN A 353 -5.04 13.01 -28.26
CA ASN A 353 -4.67 14.29 -27.65
C ASN A 353 -5.80 14.88 -26.79
N ARG A 354 -6.44 14.01 -26.01
CA ARG A 354 -7.59 14.32 -25.15
C ARG A 354 -7.32 13.87 -23.73
N VAL A 355 -7.91 14.57 -22.78
CA VAL A 355 -7.73 14.31 -21.36
C VAL A 355 -8.44 13.01 -21.01
N VAL A 356 -7.68 12.04 -20.52
CA VAL A 356 -8.20 10.74 -20.08
C VAL A 356 -8.32 10.66 -18.57
N SER A 357 -7.46 11.36 -17.84
CA SER A 357 -7.58 11.49 -16.40
C SER A 357 -7.11 12.86 -15.91
N TYR A 358 -7.72 13.31 -14.83
CA TYR A 358 -7.29 14.49 -14.08
C TYR A 358 -7.50 14.23 -12.59
N GLN A 359 -6.50 14.60 -11.82
CA GLN A 359 -6.57 14.70 -10.37
C GLN A 359 -6.24 16.13 -9.98
N GLY A 360 -7.22 16.80 -9.38
CA GLY A 360 -7.08 18.15 -8.86
C GLY A 360 -6.33 18.18 -7.53
N PHE A 361 -6.28 19.38 -6.97
CA PHE A 361 -5.65 19.63 -5.70
C PHE A 361 -6.31 18.82 -4.58
N GLN A 362 -5.51 18.32 -3.66
CA GLN A 362 -6.03 17.62 -2.48
C GLN A 362 -6.48 18.60 -1.41
N TRP A 363 -5.82 19.76 -1.32
CA TRP A 363 -6.06 20.73 -0.25
C TRP A 363 -6.88 21.92 -0.74
N GLU A 364 -7.58 22.59 0.17
CA GLU A 364 -8.19 23.87 -0.14
C GLU A 364 -7.15 24.99 -0.21
N GLU A 365 -7.49 26.10 -0.85
CA GLU A 365 -6.59 27.26 -1.00
C GLU A 365 -6.13 27.82 0.36
N ALA A 366 -7.02 27.86 1.35
CA ALA A 366 -6.68 28.29 2.70
C ALA A 366 -5.64 27.39 3.36
N THR A 367 -5.75 26.07 3.16
CA THR A 367 -4.78 25.09 3.68
C THR A 367 -3.44 25.22 2.96
N ARG A 368 -3.42 25.31 1.62
CA ARG A 368 -2.18 25.57 0.87
C ARG A 368 -1.50 26.86 1.30
N HIS A 369 -2.27 27.93 1.48
CA HIS A 369 -1.74 29.21 1.93
C HIS A 369 -1.12 29.10 3.33
N ARG A 370 -1.79 28.42 4.26
CA ARG A 370 -1.25 28.15 5.61
C ARG A 370 0.06 27.35 5.53
N LEU A 371 0.10 26.27 4.74
CA LEU A 371 1.28 25.41 4.58
C LEU A 371 2.46 26.17 3.99
N ARG A 372 2.22 27.04 2.99
CA ARG A 372 3.26 27.86 2.33
C ARG A 372 3.79 28.99 3.22
N THR A 373 3.00 29.47 4.16
CA THR A 373 3.39 30.58 5.05
C THR A 373 3.83 30.10 6.44
N ALA A 374 3.81 28.79 6.68
CA ALA A 374 4.23 28.20 7.93
C ALA A 374 5.73 28.43 8.16
N ARG A 375 6.08 28.79 9.40
CA ARG A 375 7.48 28.85 9.85
C ARG A 375 7.82 27.50 10.47
N LEU A 376 8.57 26.69 9.75
CA LEU A 376 8.89 25.33 10.15
C LEU A 376 10.35 25.21 10.61
N PRO A 377 10.64 24.32 11.57
CA PRO A 377 12.01 23.88 11.83
C PRO A 377 12.66 23.29 10.57
N SER A 378 13.98 23.36 10.46
CA SER A 378 14.69 22.76 9.34
C SER A 378 14.68 21.22 9.41
N ILE A 379 14.96 20.54 8.30
CA ILE A 379 15.04 19.08 8.25
C ILE A 379 16.13 18.56 9.20
N GLU A 380 17.23 19.29 9.35
CA GLU A 380 18.31 18.97 10.30
C GLU A 380 17.82 18.94 11.75
N SER A 381 16.78 19.72 12.09
CA SER A 381 16.15 19.65 13.41
C SER A 381 15.55 18.27 13.70
N THR A 382 14.95 17.63 12.69
CA THR A 382 14.44 16.26 12.80
C THR A 382 15.57 15.24 12.90
N GLN A 383 16.64 15.41 12.11
CA GLN A 383 17.84 14.57 12.22
C GLN A 383 18.49 14.67 13.61
N HIS A 384 18.52 15.85 14.21
CA HIS A 384 19.01 16.02 15.58
C HIS A 384 18.08 15.34 16.59
N ALA A 385 16.76 15.52 16.47
CA ALA A 385 15.79 14.89 17.35
C ALA A 385 15.82 13.35 17.29
N LEU A 386 16.18 12.76 16.15
CA LEU A 386 16.38 11.31 16.02
C LEU A 386 17.44 10.76 16.97
N GLN A 387 18.45 11.56 17.35
CA GLN A 387 19.52 11.09 18.21
C GLN A 387 19.02 10.60 19.57
N GLU A 388 17.97 11.23 20.10
CA GLU A 388 17.38 10.89 21.41
C GLU A 388 16.33 9.79 21.30
N GLN A 389 15.78 9.56 20.12
CA GLN A 389 14.61 8.70 19.92
C GLN A 389 14.97 7.35 19.33
N LEU A 390 16.06 7.30 18.57
CA LEU A 390 16.49 6.10 17.86
C LEU A 390 17.22 5.12 18.78
N LYS A 391 16.78 3.86 18.73
CA LYS A 391 17.52 2.68 19.17
C LYS A 391 17.84 1.80 17.97
N ALA A 392 19.00 1.15 18.02
CA ALA A 392 19.35 0.11 17.06
C ALA A 392 18.94 -1.24 17.65
N THR A 393 18.17 -2.02 16.90
CA THR A 393 17.77 -3.37 17.31
C THR A 393 18.20 -4.38 16.27
N LEU A 394 18.50 -5.60 16.73
CA LEU A 394 18.81 -6.71 15.85
C LEU A 394 17.52 -7.46 15.50
N ALA A 395 17.38 -7.81 14.23
CA ALA A 395 16.29 -8.65 13.75
C ALA A 395 16.81 -9.61 12.67
N TRP A 396 16.18 -10.78 12.58
CA TRP A 396 16.35 -11.66 11.44
C TRP A 396 15.50 -11.17 10.28
N GLU A 397 16.04 -11.19 9.07
CA GLU A 397 15.36 -10.83 7.83
C GLU A 397 15.56 -11.93 6.79
N TRP A 398 14.52 -12.17 6.00
CA TRP A 398 14.55 -13.14 4.90
C TRP A 398 14.74 -12.39 3.59
N ASP A 399 15.82 -12.66 2.87
CA ASP A 399 16.13 -12.00 1.59
C ASP A 399 15.47 -12.67 0.37
N GLY A 400 14.83 -13.83 0.56
CA GLY A 400 14.29 -14.66 -0.51
C GLY A 400 14.95 -16.04 -0.61
N GLU A 401 16.21 -16.15 -0.18
CA GLU A 401 17.04 -17.36 -0.27
C GLU A 401 17.60 -17.80 1.09
N SER A 402 17.92 -16.86 1.97
CA SER A 402 18.54 -17.11 3.27
C SER A 402 18.10 -16.10 4.34
N TYR A 403 18.36 -16.44 5.60
CA TYR A 403 18.17 -15.52 6.72
C TYR A 403 19.45 -14.75 7.00
N GLU A 404 19.33 -13.43 7.05
CA GLU A 404 20.40 -12.54 7.44
C GLU A 404 20.04 -11.82 8.73
N LEU A 405 21.05 -11.58 9.58
CA LEU A 405 20.86 -10.76 10.75
C LEU A 405 21.12 -9.30 10.38
N VAL A 406 20.20 -8.41 10.71
CA VAL A 406 20.27 -6.99 10.36
C VAL A 406 20.03 -6.07 11.55
N TYR A 407 20.61 -4.88 11.48
CA TYR A 407 20.28 -3.77 12.37
C TYR A 407 19.13 -2.96 11.79
N ARG A 408 18.10 -2.75 12.62
CA ARG A 408 16.94 -1.91 12.33
C ARG A 408 16.84 -0.74 13.30
N ALA A 409 16.38 0.36 12.75
CA ALA A 409 16.00 1.56 13.47
C ALA A 409 14.62 1.41 14.11
N VAL A 410 14.54 1.57 15.43
CA VAL A 410 13.26 1.66 16.14
C VAL A 410 13.24 2.84 17.09
N GLY A 411 12.05 3.34 17.40
CA GLY A 411 11.83 4.36 18.41
C GLY A 411 11.99 3.82 19.83
N GLN A 412 11.83 4.70 20.80
CA GLN A 412 11.88 4.36 22.23
C GLN A 412 10.82 3.32 22.64
N THR A 413 9.70 3.27 21.91
CA THR A 413 8.59 2.32 22.07
C THR A 413 8.90 0.92 21.53
N GLY A 414 10.03 0.75 20.82
CA GLY A 414 10.39 -0.47 20.11
C GLY A 414 9.68 -0.64 18.76
N ARG A 415 8.90 0.35 18.32
CA ARG A 415 8.26 0.36 17.00
C ARG A 415 9.12 1.10 15.96
N PRO A 416 9.04 0.74 14.68
CA PRO A 416 9.65 1.54 13.60
C PRO A 416 9.16 2.99 13.63
N LEU A 417 10.10 3.94 13.54
CA LEU A 417 9.80 5.36 13.33
C LEU A 417 9.51 5.57 11.85
N ILE A 418 8.33 6.10 11.51
CA ILE A 418 7.93 6.35 10.12
C ILE A 418 8.00 7.84 9.74
N GLY A 419 8.00 8.72 10.74
CA GLY A 419 8.16 10.15 10.51
C GLY A 419 7.92 11.00 11.75
N ARG A 420 7.90 12.31 11.56
CA ARG A 420 7.67 13.30 12.61
C ARG A 420 6.77 14.41 12.09
N ASP A 421 5.73 14.76 12.84
CA ASP A 421 4.95 15.97 12.57
C ASP A 421 5.86 17.18 12.82
N VAL A 422 6.02 18.04 11.80
CA VAL A 422 6.98 19.14 11.82
C VAL A 422 6.50 20.30 12.70
N GLU A 423 5.18 20.47 12.82
CA GLU A 423 4.58 21.55 13.61
C GLU A 423 4.54 21.19 15.10
N THR A 424 4.13 19.97 15.45
CA THR A 424 4.01 19.53 16.85
C THR A 424 5.28 18.92 17.40
N GLY A 425 6.15 18.39 16.52
CA GLY A 425 7.33 17.65 16.88
C GLY A 425 7.07 16.21 17.32
N GLU A 426 5.82 15.73 17.25
CA GLU A 426 5.40 14.38 17.64
C GLU A 426 5.91 13.32 16.65
N TRP A 427 6.33 12.17 17.18
CA TRP A 427 6.76 11.04 16.37
C TRP A 427 5.59 10.20 15.89
N LEU A 428 5.70 9.77 14.65
CA LEU A 428 4.78 8.83 14.02
C LEU A 428 5.47 7.46 14.02
N ASP A 429 4.80 6.47 14.61
CA ASP A 429 5.23 5.07 14.69
C ASP A 429 4.29 4.20 13.84
N SER A 430 4.81 3.11 13.26
CA SER A 430 4.01 2.14 12.47
C SER A 430 3.09 1.26 13.32
#